data_AF-A0A2G9MN27-F1
#
_entry.id   AF-A0A2G9MN27-F1
#
_cell.length_a   1.000
_cell.length_b   1.000
_cell.length_c   1.000
_cell.angle_alpha   90.00
_cell.angle_beta   90.00
_cell.angle_gamma   90.00
#
_symmetry.space_group_name_H-M   'P 1'
#
loop_
_entity.id
_entity.type
_entity.pdbx_description
1 polymer ?
#
loop_
_entity_poly.entity_id
_entity_poly.type
_entity_poly.pdbx_seq_one_letter_code
_entity_poly.pdbx_strand_id
1 'polypeptide(L)'
;MEKKTMKNIKEKLIGLTGSVSGFASILGSWQICHNVCLALIAFLSILGITLVGMPLAFLTTITVPIWIFALILLLISTIIYFKKKCISKNLIITNSGLIIAGIPFQQAQEFIYFFWIVGALFVFSGISFYVKDKLFRLKTCKKII
;
A
#
# COMPACT_ATOMS: atom_id res chain seq x y z
N MET A 1 30.76 25.49 8.65
CA MET A 1 30.27 24.50 7.67
C MET A 1 29.52 23.30 8.30
N GLU A 2 29.22 23.31 9.60
CA GLU A 2 28.63 22.14 10.31
C GLU A 2 27.09 22.00 10.17
N LYS A 3 26.36 23.11 9.97
CA LYS A 3 24.88 23.12 9.97
C LYS A 3 24.24 22.37 8.78
N LYS A 4 24.95 22.18 7.66
CA LYS A 4 24.38 21.61 6.42
C LYS A 4 24.27 20.07 6.50
N THR A 5 25.19 19.43 7.21
CA THR A 5 25.27 17.96 7.33
C THR A 5 24.16 17.41 8.23
N MET A 6 23.84 18.10 9.33
CA MET A 6 22.77 17.66 10.26
C MET A 6 21.36 17.69 9.64
N LYS A 7 21.05 18.65 8.77
CA LYS A 7 19.73 18.72 8.10
C LYS A 7 19.48 17.52 7.20
N ASN A 8 20.51 17.09 6.46
CA ASN A 8 20.41 15.98 5.50
C ASN A 8 20.24 14.61 6.22
N ILE A 9 20.82 14.47 7.41
CA ILE A 9 20.63 13.28 8.26
C ILE A 9 19.20 13.20 8.79
N LYS A 10 18.62 14.32 9.27
CA LYS A 10 17.23 14.37 9.74
C LYS A 10 16.23 14.03 8.63
N GLU A 11 16.42 14.56 7.42
CA GLU A 11 15.54 14.27 6.28
C GLU A 11 15.58 12.79 5.85
N LYS A 12 16.76 12.16 5.86
CA LYS A 12 16.89 10.72 5.61
C LYS A 12 16.20 9.88 6.69
N LEU A 13 16.32 10.27 7.96
CA LEU A 13 15.75 9.54 9.08
C LEU A 13 14.23 9.63 9.08
N ILE A 14 13.66 10.82 8.82
CA ILE A 14 12.22 11.04 8.67
C ILE A 14 11.66 10.27 7.45
N GLY A 15 12.39 10.23 6.34
CA GLY A 15 11.98 9.47 5.15
C GLY A 15 12.02 7.94 5.35
N LEU A 16 13.01 7.44 6.11
CA LEU A 16 13.11 6.02 6.47
C LEU A 16 12.03 5.63 7.47
N THR A 17 11.83 6.40 8.55
CA THR A 17 10.81 6.12 9.56
C THR A 17 9.41 6.20 8.98
N GLY A 18 9.13 7.14 8.06
CA GLY A 18 7.85 7.22 7.36
C GLY A 18 7.57 6.02 6.45
N SER A 19 8.59 5.44 5.82
CA SER A 19 8.41 4.22 5.01
C SER A 19 8.22 2.98 5.90
N VAL A 20 8.97 2.88 7.00
CA VAL A 20 8.87 1.77 7.96
C VAL A 20 7.53 1.81 8.70
N SER A 21 7.05 2.99 9.10
CA SER A 21 5.74 3.12 9.75
C SER A 21 4.58 2.75 8.82
N GLY A 22 4.70 3.03 7.51
CA GLY A 22 3.74 2.60 6.51
C GLY A 22 3.61 1.07 6.43
N PHE A 23 4.74 0.36 6.35
CA PHE A 23 4.75 -1.11 6.36
C PHE A 23 4.31 -1.69 7.71
N ALA A 24 4.75 -1.10 8.81
CA ALA A 24 4.35 -1.52 10.16
C ALA A 24 2.85 -1.32 10.40
N SER A 25 2.23 -0.27 9.85
CA SER A 25 0.78 -0.07 9.92
C SER A 25 0.00 -1.13 9.16
N ILE A 26 0.52 -1.64 8.03
CA ILE A 26 -0.13 -2.72 7.27
C ILE A 26 -0.03 -4.05 8.02
N LEU A 27 1.12 -4.35 8.62
CA LEU A 27 1.30 -5.55 9.43
C LEU A 27 0.55 -5.46 10.78
N GLY A 28 0.48 -4.27 11.37
CA GLY A 28 -0.28 -4.00 12.58
C GLY A 28 -1.79 -4.09 12.33
N SER A 29 -2.30 -3.52 11.24
CA SER A 29 -3.72 -3.65 10.89
C SER A 29 -4.09 -5.11 10.64
N TRP A 30 -3.20 -5.91 10.04
CA TRP A 30 -3.40 -7.36 9.92
C TRP A 30 -3.57 -8.05 11.29
N GLN A 31 -2.72 -7.74 12.27
CA GLN A 31 -2.84 -8.30 13.62
C GLN A 31 -4.10 -7.86 14.36
N ILE A 32 -4.48 -6.58 14.24
CA ILE A 32 -5.73 -6.07 14.83
C ILE A 32 -6.94 -6.76 14.18
N CYS A 33 -6.98 -6.84 12.85
CA CYS A 33 -8.07 -7.51 12.15
C CYS A 33 -8.17 -8.99 12.56
N HIS A 34 -7.05 -9.69 12.70
CA HIS A 34 -7.05 -11.11 13.10
C HIS A 34 -7.54 -11.30 14.54
N ASN A 35 -7.10 -10.46 15.48
CA ASN A 35 -7.54 -10.54 16.87
C ASN A 35 -9.01 -10.13 17.04
N VAL A 36 -9.47 -9.11 16.31
CA VAL A 36 -10.89 -8.72 16.29
C VAL A 36 -11.75 -9.82 15.67
N CYS A 37 -11.33 -10.41 14.55
CA CYS A 37 -12.03 -11.54 13.94
C CYS A 37 -12.09 -12.75 14.88
N LEU A 38 -10.99 -13.10 15.57
CA LEU A 38 -10.98 -14.20 16.54
C LEU A 38 -11.90 -13.93 17.74
N ALA A 39 -11.91 -12.69 18.27
CA ALA A 39 -12.80 -12.30 19.36
C ALA A 39 -14.27 -12.37 18.95
N LEU A 40 -14.61 -11.93 17.73
CA LEU A 40 -15.97 -11.98 17.20
C LEU A 40 -16.45 -13.43 17.01
N ILE A 41 -15.59 -14.29 16.45
CA ILE A 41 -15.88 -15.72 16.27
C ILE A 41 -16.06 -16.40 17.63
N ALA A 42 -15.21 -16.11 18.61
CA ALA A 42 -15.32 -16.66 19.96
C ALA A 42 -16.63 -16.24 20.64
N PHE A 43 -17.03 -14.97 20.51
CA PHE A 43 -18.30 -14.48 21.06
C PHE A 43 -19.52 -15.13 20.39
N LEU A 44 -19.53 -15.25 19.06
CA LEU A 44 -20.59 -15.93 18.29
C LEU A 44 -20.68 -17.42 18.66
N SER A 45 -19.55 -18.07 18.92
CA SER A 45 -19.50 -19.46 19.37
C SER A 45 -20.13 -19.66 20.76
N ILE A 46 -20.01 -18.69 21.68
CA ILE A 46 -20.66 -18.74 23.00
C ILE A 46 -22.19 -18.67 22.86
N LEU A 47 -22.69 -17.95 21.86
CA LEU A 47 -24.13 -17.86 21.55
C LEU A 47 -24.65 -19.08 20.76
N GLY A 48 -23.81 -20.09 20.51
CA GLY A 48 -24.19 -21.29 19.76
C GLY A 48 -24.34 -21.06 18.25
N ILE A 49 -23.93 -19.88 17.74
CA ILE A 49 -23.96 -19.57 16.31
C ILE A 49 -22.69 -20.15 15.70
N THR A 50 -22.81 -21.33 15.10
CA THR A 50 -21.74 -21.90 14.29
C THR A 50 -21.74 -21.20 12.93
N LEU A 51 -20.70 -20.41 12.65
CA LEU A 51 -20.48 -19.84 11.33
C LEU A 51 -20.08 -20.98 10.37
N VAL A 52 -21.05 -21.59 9.71
CA VAL A 52 -20.81 -22.51 8.60
C VAL A 52 -20.48 -21.67 7.36
N GLY A 53 -19.20 -21.35 7.18
CA GLY A 53 -18.70 -20.53 6.07
C GLY A 53 -17.40 -19.81 6.41
N MET A 54 -16.77 -19.16 5.43
CA MET A 54 -15.59 -18.33 5.67
C MET A 54 -16.03 -17.06 6.46
N PRO A 55 -15.58 -16.86 7.72
CA PRO A 55 -15.96 -15.71 8.55
C PRO A 55 -15.54 -14.34 7.95
N LEU A 56 -14.69 -14.37 6.92
CA LEU A 56 -14.27 -13.20 6.14
C LEU A 56 -15.34 -12.66 5.17
N ALA A 57 -16.48 -13.34 5.00
CA ALA A 57 -17.54 -12.89 4.10
C ALA A 57 -18.13 -11.51 4.49
N PHE A 58 -18.05 -11.10 5.75
CA PHE A 58 -18.47 -9.75 6.17
C PHE A 58 -17.60 -8.64 5.54
N LEU A 59 -16.29 -8.88 5.41
CA LEU A 59 -15.37 -7.90 4.84
C LEU A 59 -15.64 -7.63 3.37
N THR A 60 -16.23 -8.57 2.62
CA THR A 60 -16.51 -8.39 1.19
C THR A 60 -17.47 -7.23 0.91
N THR A 61 -18.41 -6.96 1.84
CA THR A 61 -19.33 -5.82 1.76
C THR A 61 -18.61 -4.48 1.90
N ILE A 62 -17.52 -4.44 2.67
CA ILE A 62 -16.72 -3.25 2.93
C ILE A 62 -15.56 -3.12 1.93
N THR A 63 -15.14 -4.21 1.28
CA THR A 63 -14.02 -4.17 0.32
C THR A 63 -14.31 -3.24 -0.86
N VAL A 64 -15.54 -3.22 -1.38
CA VAL A 64 -15.93 -2.34 -2.49
C VAL A 64 -15.81 -0.85 -2.13
N PRO A 65 -16.40 -0.34 -1.03
CA PRO A 65 -16.23 1.07 -0.67
C PRO A 65 -14.78 1.43 -0.34
N ILE A 66 -14.00 0.54 0.29
CA ILE A 66 -12.56 0.76 0.53
C ILE A 66 -11.80 0.89 -0.80
N TRP A 67 -12.09 0.03 -1.77
CA TRP A 67 -11.43 0.06 -3.08
C TRP A 67 -11.77 1.33 -3.85
N ILE A 68 -13.03 1.79 -3.81
CA ILE A 68 -13.44 3.08 -4.38
C ILE A 68 -12.69 4.25 -3.72
N PHE A 69 -12.56 4.22 -2.39
CA PHE A 69 -11.80 5.24 -1.66
C PHE A 69 -10.33 5.26 -2.07
N ALA A 70 -9.71 4.08 -2.24
CA ALA A 70 -8.35 3.96 -2.75
C ALA A 70 -8.21 4.53 -4.18
N LEU A 71 -9.17 4.27 -5.06
CA LEU A 71 -9.22 4.88 -6.40
C LEU A 71 -9.30 6.41 -6.35
N ILE A 72 -10.17 6.97 -5.50
CA ILE A 72 -10.31 8.42 -5.33
C ILE A 72 -9.00 9.03 -4.85
N LEU A 73 -8.34 8.41 -3.86
CA LEU A 73 -7.04 8.86 -3.37
C LEU A 73 -5.96 8.78 -4.44
N LEU A 74 -5.94 7.71 -5.24
CA LEU A 74 -5.02 7.58 -6.36
C LEU A 74 -5.26 8.67 -7.42
N LEU A 75 -6.53 8.98 -7.70
CA LEU A 75 -6.92 10.03 -8.65
C LEU A 75 -6.46 11.40 -8.16
N ILE A 76 -6.71 11.75 -6.89
CA ILE A 76 -6.26 13.01 -6.28
C ILE A 76 -4.73 13.10 -6.33
N SER A 77 -4.04 12.03 -5.95
CA SER A 77 -2.57 11.95 -6.01
C SER A 77 -2.04 12.17 -7.43
N THR A 78 -2.72 11.62 -8.42
CA THR A 78 -2.40 11.78 -9.84
C THR A 78 -2.63 13.22 -10.32
N ILE A 79 -3.72 13.86 -9.91
CA ILE A 79 -3.98 15.28 -10.21
C ILE A 79 -2.90 16.18 -9.59
N ILE A 80 -2.54 15.95 -8.33
CA ILE A 80 -1.47 16.69 -7.64
C ILE A 80 -0.13 16.47 -8.36
N TYR A 81 0.15 15.25 -8.81
CA TYR A 81 1.33 14.95 -9.59
C TYR A 81 1.41 15.77 -10.89
N PHE A 82 0.32 15.86 -11.65
CA PHE A 82 0.31 16.68 -12.87
C PHE A 82 0.41 18.18 -12.58
N LYS A 83 -0.22 18.67 -11.52
CA LYS A 83 -0.21 20.11 -11.16
C LYS A 83 1.10 20.57 -10.52
N LYS A 84 1.70 19.77 -9.65
CA LYS A 84 2.83 20.17 -8.78
C LYS A 84 4.10 19.36 -9.02
N LYS A 85 4.03 18.19 -9.67
CA LYS A 85 5.16 17.26 -9.89
C LYS A 85 5.95 16.89 -8.63
N CYS A 86 5.37 17.07 -7.44
CA CYS A 86 6.02 16.81 -6.15
C CYS A 86 6.03 15.33 -5.75
N ILE A 87 5.24 14.49 -6.43
CA ILE A 87 5.09 13.06 -6.11
C ILE A 87 5.95 12.24 -7.07
N SER A 88 6.53 11.14 -6.59
CA SER A 88 7.28 10.20 -7.44
C SER A 88 6.34 9.49 -8.42
N LYS A 89 6.67 9.51 -9.72
CA LYS A 89 5.98 8.73 -10.75
C LYS A 89 5.92 7.24 -10.39
N ASN A 90 6.99 6.72 -9.79
CA ASN A 90 7.11 5.30 -9.43
C ASN A 90 6.11 4.92 -8.34
N LEU A 91 5.84 5.82 -7.39
CA LEU A 91 4.87 5.58 -6.31
C LEU A 91 3.44 5.47 -6.85
N ILE A 92 3.09 6.31 -7.84
CA ILE A 92 1.78 6.25 -8.51
C ILE A 92 1.63 4.91 -9.25
N ILE A 93 2.66 4.49 -10.00
CA ILE A 93 2.65 3.21 -10.72
C ILE A 93 2.46 2.03 -9.76
N THR A 94 3.19 2.01 -8.64
CA THR A 94 3.04 0.96 -7.61
C THR A 94 1.64 0.94 -7.02
N ASN A 95 1.10 2.10 -6.63
CA ASN A 95 -0.26 2.18 -6.06
C ASN A 95 -1.34 1.77 -7.08
N SER A 96 -1.18 2.13 -8.35
CA SER A 96 -2.06 1.66 -9.43
C SER A 96 -2.03 0.14 -9.56
N GLY A 97 -0.83 -0.47 -9.54
CA GLY A 97 -0.68 -1.92 -9.59
C GLY A 97 -1.34 -2.64 -8.42
N LEU A 98 -1.22 -2.10 -7.20
CA LEU A 98 -1.89 -2.64 -6.00
C LEU A 98 -3.42 -2.57 -6.11
N ILE A 99 -3.97 -1.46 -6.61
CA ILE A 99 -5.42 -1.30 -6.80
C ILE A 99 -5.96 -2.26 -7.86
N ILE A 100 -5.20 -2.47 -8.95
CA ILE A 100 -5.55 -3.42 -10.02
C ILE A 100 -5.53 -4.86 -9.48
N ALA A 101 -4.50 -5.24 -8.73
CA ALA A 101 -4.40 -6.57 -8.13
C ALA A 101 -5.50 -6.84 -7.07
N GLY A 102 -5.96 -5.79 -6.37
CA GLY A 102 -6.93 -5.85 -5.29
C GLY A 102 -8.39 -5.67 -5.70
N ILE A 103 -8.76 -5.98 -6.95
CA ILE A 103 -10.12 -5.75 -7.47
C ILE A 103 -11.16 -6.64 -6.74
N PRO A 104 -12.22 -6.05 -6.12
CA PRO A 104 -13.15 -6.82 -5.30
C PRO A 104 -14.39 -7.33 -6.05
N PHE A 105 -14.51 -7.06 -7.35
CA PHE A 105 -15.73 -7.38 -8.10
C PHE A 105 -15.84 -8.88 -8.39
N GLN A 106 -16.97 -9.48 -7.99
CA GLN A 106 -17.25 -10.89 -8.21
C GLN A 106 -17.32 -11.25 -9.70
N GLN A 107 -17.87 -10.36 -10.53
CA GLN A 107 -17.92 -10.51 -11.99
C GLN A 107 -16.52 -10.51 -12.63
N ALA A 108 -15.54 -9.86 -12.00
CA ALA A 108 -14.16 -9.80 -12.47
C ALA A 108 -13.33 -11.00 -11.96
N GLN A 109 -13.89 -11.87 -11.11
CA GLN A 109 -13.16 -13.00 -10.53
C GLN A 109 -12.78 -14.05 -11.58
N GLU A 110 -13.55 -14.20 -12.66
CA GLU A 110 -13.19 -15.08 -13.78
C GLU A 110 -11.83 -14.68 -14.40
N PHE A 111 -11.47 -13.41 -14.31
CA PHE A 111 -10.22 -12.84 -14.79
C PHE A 111 -9.24 -12.48 -13.66
N ILE A 112 -9.42 -13.01 -12.45
CA ILE A 112 -8.60 -12.62 -11.29
C ILE A 112 -7.10 -12.81 -11.52
N TYR A 113 -6.72 -13.92 -12.18
CA TYR A 113 -5.33 -14.19 -12.53
C TYR A 113 -4.74 -13.14 -13.46
N PHE A 114 -5.53 -12.64 -14.41
CA PHE A 114 -5.10 -11.56 -15.30
C PHE A 114 -4.83 -10.28 -14.51
N PHE A 115 -5.76 -9.88 -13.64
CA PHE A 115 -5.57 -8.70 -12.77
C PHE A 115 -4.40 -8.84 -11.82
N TRP A 116 -4.15 -10.04 -11.28
CA TRP A 116 -2.99 -10.31 -10.44
C TRP A 116 -1.68 -10.22 -11.20
N ILE A 117 -1.59 -10.82 -12.39
CA ILE A 117 -0.37 -10.76 -13.20
C ILE A 117 -0.08 -9.32 -13.62
N VAL A 118 -1.08 -8.61 -14.14
CA VAL A 118 -0.93 -7.21 -14.57
C VAL A 118 -0.60 -6.32 -13.38
N GLY A 119 -1.33 -6.45 -12.26
CA GLY A 119 -1.10 -5.67 -11.05
C GLY A 119 0.30 -5.94 -10.46
N ALA A 120 0.71 -7.20 -10.37
CA ALA A 120 2.05 -7.57 -9.91
C ALA A 120 3.14 -6.99 -10.81
N LEU A 121 2.98 -7.03 -12.13
CA LEU A 121 3.93 -6.45 -13.08
C LEU A 121 4.10 -4.94 -12.86
N PHE A 122 3.00 -4.22 -12.62
CA PHE A 122 3.03 -2.79 -12.30
C PHE A 122 3.72 -2.52 -10.95
N VAL A 123 3.43 -3.31 -9.92
CA VAL A 123 4.08 -3.20 -8.61
C VAL A 123 5.59 -3.46 -8.71
N PHE A 124 6.00 -4.54 -9.36
CA PHE A 124 7.40 -4.90 -9.52
C PHE A 124 8.18 -3.86 -10.33
N SER A 125 7.59 -3.37 -11.44
CA SER A 125 8.22 -2.31 -12.23
C SER A 125 8.33 -1.00 -11.45
N GLY A 126 7.27 -0.61 -10.74
CA GLY A 126 7.25 0.57 -9.87
C GLY A 126 8.31 0.51 -8.76
N ILE A 127 8.41 -0.61 -8.04
CA ILE A 127 9.43 -0.83 -7.00
C ILE A 127 10.84 -0.83 -7.61
N SER A 128 11.05 -1.53 -8.72
CA SER A 128 12.36 -1.60 -9.39
C SER A 128 12.84 -0.21 -9.80
N PHE A 129 11.96 0.60 -10.38
CA PHE A 129 12.28 1.99 -10.72
C PHE A 129 12.48 2.86 -9.49
N TYR A 130 11.69 2.68 -8.45
CA TYR A 130 11.83 3.42 -7.19
C TYR A 130 13.19 3.16 -6.54
N VAL A 131 13.63 1.91 -6.48
CA VAL A 131 14.94 1.52 -5.93
C VAL A 131 16.07 2.05 -6.82
N LYS A 132 15.95 1.95 -8.15
CA LYS A 132 16.95 2.50 -9.09
C LYS A 132 17.11 4.02 -8.93
N ASP A 133 16.01 4.77 -8.85
CA ASP A 133 16.03 6.23 -8.68
C ASP A 133 16.65 6.61 -7.32
N LYS A 134 16.31 5.87 -6.25
CA LYS A 134 16.90 6.06 -4.92
C LYS A 134 18.40 5.76 -4.90
N LEU A 135 18.84 4.67 -5.53
CA LEU A 135 20.27 4.33 -5.68
C LEU A 135 21.03 5.36 -6.52
N PHE A 136 20.42 5.87 -7.59
CA PHE A 136 21.03 6.90 -8.43
C PHE A 136 21.22 8.21 -7.66
N ARG A 137 20.19 8.68 -6.95
CA ARG A 137 20.32 9.88 -6.09
C ARG A 137 21.39 9.71 -5.00
N LEU A 138 21.52 8.51 -4.42
CA LEU A 138 22.57 8.22 -3.43
C LEU A 138 23.98 8.26 -4.04
N LYS A 139 24.17 7.72 -5.25
CA LYS A 139 25.47 7.75 -5.95
C LYS A 139 25.89 9.17 -6.36
N THR A 140 24.96 9.98 -6.89
CA THR A 140 25.26 11.36 -7.30
C THR A 140 25.57 12.26 -6.11
N CYS A 141 24.88 12.08 -4.97
CA CYS A 141 25.16 12.86 -3.75
C CYS A 141 26.51 12.49 -3.10
N LYS A 142 26.99 11.25 -3.29
CA LYS A 142 28.31 10.79 -2.80
C LYS A 142 29.48 11.24 -3.70
N LYS A 143 29.21 11.69 -4.93
CA LYS A 143 30.22 12.17 -5.89
C LYS A 143 30.50 13.68 -5.80
N ILE A 144 29.78 14.39 -4.93
CA ILE A 144 29.86 15.86 -4.73
C ILE A 144 30.51 16.21 -3.36
N ILE A 145 30.93 15.20 -2.59
CA ILE A 145 31.75 15.33 -1.37
C ILE A 145 33.12 14.78 -1.71
#